data_AF-A0A955YQD1-F1
#
_entry.id   AF-A0A955YQD1-F1
#
_cell.length_a   1.000
_cell.length_b   1.000
_cell.length_c   1.000
_cell.angle_alpha   90.00
_cell.angle_beta   90.00
_cell.angle_gamma   90.00
#
_symmetry.space_group_name_H-M   'P 1'
#
loop_
_entity.id
_entity.type
_entity.pdbx_description
1 polymer ?
#
loop_
_entity_poly.entity_id
_entity_poly.type
_entity_poly.pdbx_seq_one_letter_code
_entity_poly.pdbx_strand_id
1 'polypeptide(L)'
;MRILHVAAMPFPTAQGTQAAVAAMARAHGHLGHETHLLTYGEGIDGGGAEPFEHHRVLPVPGGKSFRSGPSLGKVFRDAQLAAILRRLPTRLRADLVIAHHVE
;
A
#
# COMPACT_ATOMS: atom_id res chain seq x y z
N MET A 1 8.52 -10.40 -13.37
CA MET A 1 8.95 -10.46 -11.95
C MET A 1 7.73 -10.28 -11.07
N ARG A 2 7.82 -10.70 -9.81
CA ARG A 2 6.84 -10.40 -8.76
C ARG A 2 7.31 -9.20 -7.96
N ILE A 3 6.56 -8.11 -8.04
CA ILE A 3 6.93 -6.83 -7.45
C ILE A 3 5.92 -6.45 -6.38
N LEU A 4 6.39 -6.22 -5.16
CA LEU A 4 5.57 -5.71 -4.05
C LEU A 4 5.91 -4.25 -3.79
N HIS A 5 4.97 -3.36 -4.10
CA HIS A 5 4.97 -2.00 -3.60
C HIS A 5 4.44 -1.99 -2.17
N VAL A 6 5.11 -1.28 -1.27
CA VAL A 6 4.66 -1.09 0.12
C VAL A 6 4.56 0.41 0.36
N ALA A 7 3.37 0.90 0.69
CA ALA A 7 3.12 2.31 0.88
C ALA A 7 2.46 2.56 2.23
N ALA A 8 3.19 3.18 3.16
CA ALA A 8 2.70 3.51 4.49
C ALA A 8 1.81 4.76 4.46
N MET A 9 0.68 4.65 3.76
CA MET A 9 -0.30 5.73 3.56
C MET A 9 -1.70 5.17 3.31
N PRO A 10 -2.77 5.95 3.56
CA PRO A 10 -4.10 5.64 3.06
C PRO A 10 -4.10 5.60 1.53
N PHE A 11 -4.77 4.61 0.95
CA PHE A 11 -4.80 4.42 -0.50
C PHE A 11 -6.07 3.68 -0.97
N PRO A 12 -6.63 4.05 -2.14
CA PRO A 12 -6.34 5.26 -2.90
C PRO A 12 -6.94 6.49 -2.19
N THR A 13 -6.37 7.66 -2.46
CA THR A 13 -6.94 8.97 -2.11
C THR A 13 -6.60 9.97 -3.22
N ALA A 14 -7.16 11.18 -3.16
CA ALA A 14 -6.95 12.23 -4.17
C ALA A 14 -5.62 13.02 -4.00
N GLN A 15 -4.67 12.58 -3.17
CA GLN A 15 -3.40 13.31 -2.99
C GLN A 15 -2.34 12.84 -4.01
N GLY A 16 -1.44 13.76 -4.36
CA GLY A 16 -0.46 13.55 -5.44
C GLY A 16 0.48 12.37 -5.20
N THR A 17 0.85 12.12 -3.94
CA THR A 17 1.69 10.99 -3.56
C THR A 17 1.03 9.65 -3.89
N GLN A 18 -0.26 9.45 -3.55
CA GLN A 18 -0.97 8.23 -3.90
C GLN A 18 -1.08 8.06 -5.41
N ALA A 19 -1.33 9.16 -6.14
CA ALA A 19 -1.38 9.12 -7.60
C ALA A 19 -0.04 8.67 -8.21
N ALA A 20 1.09 9.14 -7.68
CA ALA A 20 2.42 8.70 -8.13
C ALA A 20 2.67 7.21 -7.85
N VAL A 21 2.35 6.73 -6.64
CA VAL A 21 2.47 5.30 -6.30
C VAL A 21 1.58 4.43 -7.19
N ALA A 22 0.34 4.88 -7.45
CA ALA A 22 -0.57 4.20 -8.36
C ALA A 22 0.00 4.14 -9.78
N ALA A 23 0.55 5.24 -10.30
CA ALA A 23 1.17 5.28 -11.62
C ALA A 23 2.34 4.30 -11.74
N MET A 24 3.19 4.21 -10.71
CA MET A 24 4.31 3.25 -10.68
C MET A 24 3.82 1.80 -10.65
N ALA A 25 2.87 1.47 -9.78
CA ALA A 25 2.30 0.12 -9.69
C ALA A 25 1.61 -0.28 -11.00
N ARG A 26 0.85 0.65 -11.62
CA ARG A 26 0.23 0.43 -12.93
C ARG A 26 1.26 0.20 -14.01
N ALA A 27 2.34 0.97 -14.04
CA ALA A 27 3.39 0.79 -15.04
C ALA A 27 3.99 -0.62 -14.97
N HIS A 28 4.33 -1.12 -13.78
CA HIS A 28 4.83 -2.49 -13.63
C HIS A 28 3.80 -3.54 -14.05
N GLY A 29 2.53 -3.37 -13.68
CA GLY A 29 1.45 -4.26 -14.11
C GLY A 29 1.31 -4.32 -15.64
N HIS A 30 1.30 -3.17 -16.31
CA HIS A 30 1.22 -3.10 -17.78
C HIS A 30 2.46 -3.65 -18.49
N LEU A 31 3.62 -3.63 -17.84
CA LEU A 31 4.84 -4.29 -18.33
C LEU A 31 4.80 -5.82 -18.15
N GLY A 32 3.69 -6.38 -17.67
CA GLY A 32 3.51 -7.81 -17.48
C GLY A 32 4.15 -8.35 -16.21
N HIS A 33 4.47 -7.49 -15.23
CA HIS A 33 4.91 -7.93 -13.92
C HIS A 33 3.71 -8.28 -13.03
N GLU A 34 3.84 -9.36 -12.27
CA GLU A 34 2.88 -9.72 -11.23
C GLU A 34 3.06 -8.72 -10.08
N THR A 35 2.24 -7.67 -10.10
CA THR A 35 2.42 -6.48 -9.28
C THR A 35 1.41 -6.47 -8.14
N HIS A 36 1.91 -6.23 -6.93
CA HIS A 36 1.11 -6.12 -5.73
C HIS A 36 1.40 -4.77 -5.06
N LEU A 37 0.39 -4.22 -4.39
CA LEU A 37 0.49 -3.00 -3.59
C LEU A 37 -0.03 -3.28 -2.19
N LEU A 38 0.77 -3.03 -1.15
CA LEU A 38 0.37 -3.12 0.26
C LEU A 38 0.26 -1.71 0.85
N THR A 39 -0.91 -1.37 1.42
CA THR A 39 -1.15 -0.05 2.03
C THR A 39 -1.86 -0.13 3.38
N TYR A 40 -2.08 1.02 4.01
CA TYR A 40 -3.00 1.10 5.14
C TYR A 40 -4.43 0.71 4.74
N GLY A 41 -5.28 0.47 5.75
CA GLY A 41 -6.66 0.03 5.56
C GLY A 41 -7.60 1.12 5.10
N GLU A 42 -7.25 2.38 5.38
CA GLU A 42 -8.02 3.54 4.97
C GLU A 42 -7.79 3.91 3.50
N GLY A 43 -8.83 4.43 2.86
CA GLY A 43 -8.81 4.84 1.46
C GLY A 43 -10.22 5.04 0.96
N ILE A 44 -10.32 5.42 -0.31
CA ILE A 44 -11.59 5.44 -1.05
C ILE A 44 -11.70 4.09 -1.78
N ASP A 45 -12.90 3.52 -1.88
CA ASP A 45 -13.10 2.37 -2.75
C ASP A 45 -12.95 2.83 -4.21
N GLY A 46 -11.89 2.36 -4.87
CA GLY A 46 -11.63 2.65 -6.28
C GLY A 46 -12.42 1.67 -7.15
N GLY A 47 -13.36 2.19 -7.96
CA GLY A 47 -14.30 1.38 -8.73
C GLY A 47 -13.77 0.77 -10.04
N GLY A 48 -12.46 0.52 -10.16
CA GLY A 48 -11.85 0.04 -11.40
C GLY A 48 -10.98 -1.21 -11.21
N ALA A 49 -10.93 -2.06 -12.22
CA ALA A 49 -9.93 -3.12 -12.29
C ALA A 49 -8.55 -2.49 -12.48
N GLU A 50 -7.63 -2.75 -11.55
CA GLU A 50 -6.25 -2.31 -11.61
C GLU A 50 -5.35 -3.44 -12.13
N PRO A 51 -4.26 -3.14 -12.87
CA PRO A 51 -3.30 -4.15 -13.33
C PRO A 51 -2.35 -4.62 -12.21
N PHE A 52 -2.74 -4.41 -10.95
CA PHE A 52 -2.02 -4.85 -9.76
C PHE A 52 -3.01 -5.29 -8.68
N GLU A 53 -2.58 -6.20 -7.80
CA GLU A 53 -3.40 -6.63 -6.67
C GLU A 53 -3.19 -5.70 -5.47
N HIS A 54 -4.28 -5.20 -4.88
CA HIS A 54 -4.22 -4.29 -3.75
C HIS A 54 -4.49 -5.02 -2.42
N HIS A 55 -3.45 -5.12 -1.59
CA HIS A 55 -3.47 -5.61 -0.21
C HIS A 55 -3.64 -4.44 0.76
N ARG A 56 -4.59 -4.55 1.70
CA ARG A 56 -4.82 -3.55 2.73
C ARG A 56 -4.69 -4.17 4.11
N VAL A 57 -4.03 -3.48 5.04
CA VAL A 57 -4.11 -3.83 6.47
C VAL A 57 -5.52 -3.54 7.01
N LEU A 58 -5.86 -4.01 8.21
CA LEU A 58 -7.17 -3.70 8.78
C LEU A 58 -7.28 -2.20 9.11
N PRO A 59 -8.42 -1.55 8.79
CA PRO A 59 -8.64 -0.15 9.13
C PRO A 59 -8.69 0.02 10.66
N VAL A 60 -8.18 1.14 11.16
CA VAL A 60 -8.19 1.45 12.60
C VAL A 60 -9.48 2.18 12.97
N PRO A 61 -10.27 1.70 13.96
CA PRO A 61 -11.47 2.39 14.43
C PRO A 61 -11.17 3.83 14.87
N GLY A 62 -12.02 4.79 14.49
CA GLY A 62 -11.84 6.22 14.80
C GLY A 62 -10.76 6.93 13.96
N GLY A 63 -10.15 6.23 13.00
CA GLY A 63 -8.93 6.65 12.29
C GLY A 63 -9.10 7.34 10.93
N LYS A 64 -10.25 7.95 10.59
CA LYS A 64 -10.43 8.72 9.34
C LYS A 64 -9.73 10.08 9.35
N SER A 65 -8.53 10.15 9.92
CA SER A 65 -7.70 11.33 9.81
C SER A 65 -6.76 11.15 8.63
N PHE A 66 -7.12 11.77 7.49
CA PHE A 66 -6.19 11.98 6.37
C PHE A 66 -5.12 13.04 6.68
N ARG A 67 -5.06 13.55 7.92
CA ARG A 67 -4.04 14.50 8.35
C ARG A 67 -2.70 13.79 8.52
N SER A 68 -1.67 14.36 7.93
CA SER A 68 -0.28 13.99 8.18
C SER A 68 0.12 14.38 9.60
N GLY A 69 0.92 13.55 10.27
CA GLY A 69 1.50 13.85 11.58
C GLY A 69 1.58 12.65 12.54
N PRO A 70 2.35 12.78 13.64
CA PRO A 70 2.46 11.74 14.65
C PRO A 70 1.10 11.50 15.32
N SER A 71 0.67 10.25 15.34
CA SER A 71 -0.54 9.82 16.05
C SER A 71 -0.38 8.37 16.48
N LEU A 72 -1.02 7.98 17.59
CA LEU A 72 -1.05 6.58 18.03
C LEU A 72 -1.67 5.67 16.96
N GLY A 73 -2.65 6.20 16.21
CA GLY A 73 -3.22 5.50 15.06
C GLY A 73 -2.20 5.20 13.97
N LYS A 74 -1.26 6.12 13.68
CA LYS A 74 -0.15 5.87 12.73
C LYS A 74 0.72 4.72 13.22
N VAL A 75 1.15 4.75 14.49
CA VAL A 75 1.99 3.69 15.07
C VAL A 75 1.32 2.32 14.96
N PHE A 76 0.02 2.23 15.24
CA PHE A 76 -0.71 0.97 15.10
C PHE A 76 -0.81 0.50 13.64
N ARG A 77 -1.04 1.42 12.70
CA ARG A 77 -1.02 1.10 11.26
C ARG A 77 0.34 0.61 10.79
N ASP A 78 1.42 1.26 11.21
CA ASP A 78 2.79 0.86 10.89
C ASP A 78 3.12 -0.52 11.47
N ALA A 79 2.68 -0.80 12.70
CA ALA A 79 2.84 -2.11 13.31
C ALA A 79 2.10 -3.21 12.53
N GLN A 80 0.86 -2.94 12.08
CA GLN A 80 0.12 -3.87 11.22
C GLN A 80 0.81 -4.07 9.86
N LEU A 81 1.25 -2.97 9.23
CA LEU A 81 1.96 -3.00 7.95
C LEU A 81 3.24 -3.83 8.07
N ALA A 82 4.04 -3.59 9.10
CA ALA A 82 5.26 -4.34 9.39
C ALA A 82 4.98 -5.83 9.65
N ALA A 83 3.90 -6.15 10.37
CA ALA A 83 3.51 -7.54 10.63
C ALA A 83 3.15 -8.30 9.34
N ILE A 84 2.44 -7.65 8.42
CA ILE A 84 2.12 -8.22 7.10
C ILE A 84 3.37 -8.29 6.22
N LEU A 85 4.20 -7.24 6.22
CA LEU A 85 5.43 -7.16 5.44
C LEU A 85 6.45 -8.24 5.83
N ARG A 86 6.43 -8.73 7.07
CA ARG A 86 7.27 -9.86 7.50
C ARG A 86 6.93 -11.19 6.80
N ARG A 87 5.73 -11.33 6.23
CA ARG A 87 5.22 -12.61 5.70
C ARG A 87 4.79 -12.53 4.24
N LEU A 88 4.30 -11.38 3.79
CA LEU A 88 3.73 -11.21 2.46
C LEU A 88 4.78 -11.37 1.34
N PRO A 89 5.98 -10.74 1.39
CA PRO A 89 6.98 -10.91 0.34
C PRO A 89 7.38 -12.37 0.13
N THR A 90 7.53 -13.14 1.21
CA THR A 90 7.86 -14.57 1.17
C THR A 90 6.71 -15.41 0.62
N ARG A 91 5.46 -15.12 1.00
CA ARG A 91 4.28 -15.80 0.46
C ARG A 91 4.09 -15.56 -1.03
N LEU A 92 4.27 -14.31 -1.46
CA LEU A 92 4.21 -13.94 -2.86
C LEU A 92 5.43 -14.47 -3.63
N ARG A 93 6.56 -14.76 -2.97
CA ARG A 93 7.85 -14.96 -3.63
C ARG A 93 8.24 -13.72 -4.43
N ALA A 94 8.13 -12.56 -3.79
CA ALA A 94 8.47 -11.28 -4.40
C ALA A 94 9.96 -11.24 -4.76
N ASP A 95 10.25 -10.87 -6.00
CA ASP A 95 11.61 -10.67 -6.51
C ASP A 95 12.13 -9.27 -6.11
N LEU A 96 11.22 -8.30 -5.93
CA LEU A 96 11.53 -6.92 -5.59
C LEU A 96 10.48 -6.33 -4.64
N VAL A 97 10.94 -5.61 -3.61
CA VAL A 97 10.10 -4.81 -2.71
C VAL A 97 10.46 -3.34 -2.87
N ILE A 98 9.47 -2.50 -3.15
CA ILE A 98 9.65 -1.04 -3.31
C ILE A 98 8.87 -0.33 -2.19
N ALA A 99 9.59 0.31 -1.29
CA ALA A 99 9.01 1.01 -0.14
C ALA A 99 8.74 2.50 -0.46
N HIS A 100 7.56 2.96 -0.08
CA HIS A 100 7.09 4.34 -0.26
C HIS A 100 6.67 4.91 1.09
N HIS A 101 7.29 6.02 1.50
CA HIS A 101 6.92 6.76 2.71
C HIS A 101 6.95 5.89 3.99
N VAL A 102 7.83 4.89 4.01
CA VAL A 102 8.13 4.08 5.20
C VAL A 102 9.19 4.84 6.01
N GLU A 103 8.89 5.10 7.28
CA GLU A 103 9.78 5.77 8.25
C GLU A 103 10.42 4.78 9.22
#